data_AF-A0A956CPZ0-F1
#
_entry.id   AF-A0A956CPZ0-F1
#
_cell.length_a   1.000
_cell.length_b   1.000
_cell.length_c   1.000
_cell.angle_alpha   90.00
_cell.angle_beta   90.00
_cell.angle_gamma   90.00
#
_symmetry.space_group_name_H-M   'P 1'
#
loop_
_entity.id
_entity.type
_entity.pdbx_description
1 polymer ?
#
loop_
_entity_poly.entity_id
_entity_poly.type
_entity_poly.pdbx_seq_one_letter_code
_entity_poly.pdbx_strand_id
1 'polypeptide(L)'
;AAVHHALSVGTSPLVIQLAVEGLVDLKRKGVFGDVADFVPALVARTTGDPDASERAAAALRSLQALEDPLTAEMSERLVPILANLRECASARLEVAPSPEHDVAIMRALRDLARGDLTVAAARDRGGYRILRGERRARRAWRTLHELRNWAPDKRSGYIHTNARVSEGEILVPPIGMAEVTPTPVPGERNLVKQVASWGPFLPRVDDFLAASRRTVTTYIVTSAGIISLIPPAGRAARLRAYLRLTFKYSDYADTREHSLRSIDPPDRQKYLHEMEKLGFRVVRDVEPGEVSGVPYEVQLPIVGTFFPASHAVLALLVGPLAYMYSNTGNVPAHLAVMTFFMYAYVVLRAALVQRGIEGARESIPLRIGGWGTRGKSGTERLKAGLFQGLGYNTVVKTTGCEAMFIHAVPWQKANEIFLFRPYDKPTIWEQRDVLRTGQAMKAQVFLWECMALRPNFVALLGHGWMQDEITTLTNAYPDHEDVMGPNGEEVARVISIFMSHGGTTFTTEVEMLPVLREAAVNSKTRLREVPVTEGDLITDDILRRFPYDEHPRNISLVATMAEFLGIDR
;
A
#
# COMPACT_ATOMS: atom_id res chain seq x y z
N ALA A 1 13.04 -27.39 17.98
CA ALA A 1 14.28 -26.86 18.58
C ALA A 1 14.39 -25.34 18.43
N ALA A 2 15.01 -24.78 17.38
CA ALA A 2 15.33 -23.34 17.27
C ALA A 2 14.12 -22.40 17.48
N VAL A 3 13.01 -22.62 16.76
CA VAL A 3 11.75 -21.85 16.92
C VAL A 3 11.23 -21.88 18.37
N HIS A 4 11.29 -23.03 19.04
CA HIS A 4 10.87 -23.17 20.44
C HIS A 4 11.74 -22.33 21.38
N HIS A 5 13.07 -22.37 21.22
CA HIS A 5 13.99 -21.55 22.00
C HIS A 5 13.79 -20.04 21.73
N ALA A 6 13.57 -19.65 20.48
CA ALA A 6 13.28 -18.27 20.11
C ALA A 6 11.95 -17.75 20.73
N LEU A 7 10.90 -18.56 20.75
CA LEU A 7 9.61 -18.16 21.32
C LEU A 7 9.58 -18.18 22.86
N SER A 8 10.33 -19.09 23.51
CA SER A 8 10.34 -19.25 24.98
C SER A 8 11.44 -18.45 25.71
N VAL A 9 12.62 -18.30 25.11
CA VAL A 9 13.80 -17.64 25.73
C VAL A 9 14.23 -16.38 24.97
N GLY A 10 13.83 -16.24 23.70
CA GLY A 10 14.21 -15.10 22.86
C GLY A 10 13.68 -13.75 23.36
N THR A 11 14.61 -12.83 23.60
CA THR A 11 14.38 -11.43 24.00
C THR A 11 14.47 -10.44 22.84
N SER A 12 15.17 -10.77 21.75
CA SER A 12 15.30 -9.91 20.56
C SER A 12 14.02 -9.93 19.72
N PRO A 13 13.38 -8.77 19.43
CA PRO A 13 12.15 -8.69 18.64
C PRO A 13 12.26 -9.36 17.27
N LEU A 14 13.39 -9.19 16.56
CA LEU A 14 13.65 -9.80 15.26
C LEU A 14 13.65 -11.33 15.32
N VAL A 15 14.27 -11.90 16.36
CA VAL A 15 14.34 -13.36 16.57
C VAL A 15 12.96 -13.94 16.90
N ILE A 16 12.14 -13.18 17.63
CA ILE A 16 10.75 -13.54 17.94
C ILE A 16 9.90 -13.49 16.65
N GLN A 17 9.99 -12.41 15.88
CA GLN A 17 9.25 -12.23 14.62
C GLN A 17 9.52 -13.38 13.64
N LEU A 18 10.79 -13.68 13.36
CA LEU A 18 11.20 -14.76 12.47
C LEU A 18 10.68 -16.13 12.94
N ALA A 19 10.63 -16.36 14.26
CA ALA A 19 10.10 -17.60 14.83
C ALA A 19 8.56 -17.71 14.72
N VAL A 20 7.83 -16.60 14.88
CA VAL A 20 6.37 -16.54 14.68
C VAL A 20 6.00 -16.78 13.22
N GLU A 21 6.66 -16.07 12.28
CA GLU A 21 6.39 -16.17 10.85
C GLU A 21 6.79 -17.55 10.30
N GLY A 22 7.95 -18.07 10.71
CA GLY A 22 8.43 -19.40 10.32
C GLY A 22 7.57 -20.55 10.86
N LEU A 23 6.97 -20.43 12.06
CA LEU A 23 6.10 -21.47 12.62
C LEU A 23 4.85 -21.73 11.74
N VAL A 24 4.21 -20.66 11.26
CA VAL A 24 3.00 -20.75 10.42
C VAL A 24 3.34 -21.34 9.05
N ASP A 25 4.44 -20.89 8.43
CA ASP A 25 4.93 -21.44 7.16
C ASP A 25 5.28 -22.94 7.24
N LEU A 26 5.96 -23.36 8.32
CA LEU A 26 6.32 -24.76 8.53
C LEU A 26 5.11 -25.66 8.82
N LYS A 27 4.07 -25.18 9.54
CA LYS A 27 2.79 -25.90 9.67
C LYS A 27 2.08 -26.01 8.31
N ARG A 28 2.00 -24.92 7.52
CA ARG A 28 1.43 -24.92 6.16
C ARG A 28 2.14 -25.90 5.21
N LYS A 29 3.45 -26.09 5.38
CA LYS A 29 4.27 -27.06 4.63
C LYS A 29 4.21 -28.50 5.17
N GLY A 30 3.39 -28.78 6.18
CA GLY A 30 3.24 -30.12 6.77
C GLY A 30 4.46 -30.60 7.57
N VAL A 31 5.37 -29.70 7.96
CA VAL A 31 6.62 -30.04 8.67
C VAL A 31 6.38 -30.33 10.16
N PHE A 32 5.26 -29.85 10.72
CA PHE A 32 4.84 -30.11 12.09
C PHE A 32 3.41 -30.67 12.13
N GLY A 33 3.22 -31.75 12.89
CA GLY A 33 1.89 -32.29 13.20
C GLY A 33 1.22 -31.48 14.31
N ASP A 34 1.74 -31.61 15.53
CA ASP A 34 1.29 -30.88 16.72
C ASP A 34 1.97 -29.51 16.86
N VAL A 35 1.26 -28.53 17.40
CA VAL A 35 1.77 -27.18 17.75
C VAL A 35 1.36 -26.70 19.15
N ALA A 36 0.72 -27.55 19.98
CA ALA A 36 0.22 -27.21 21.32
C ALA A 36 1.28 -26.52 22.21
N ASP A 37 2.51 -27.02 22.22
CA ASP A 37 3.64 -26.46 23.00
C ASP A 37 3.92 -24.97 22.69
N PHE A 38 3.61 -24.51 21.48
CA PHE A 38 3.83 -23.11 21.07
C PHE A 38 2.67 -22.17 21.46
N VAL A 39 1.47 -22.71 21.70
CA VAL A 39 0.26 -21.90 21.94
C VAL A 39 0.42 -20.99 23.18
N PRO A 40 0.87 -21.47 24.36
CA PRO A 40 1.04 -20.60 25.53
C PRO A 40 2.07 -19.48 25.30
N ALA A 41 3.16 -19.78 24.57
CA ALA A 41 4.22 -18.81 24.28
C ALA A 41 3.77 -17.72 23.30
N LEU A 42 2.90 -18.05 22.33
CA LEU A 42 2.24 -17.07 21.47
C LEU A 42 1.20 -16.24 22.23
N VAL A 43 0.36 -16.87 23.04
CA VAL A 43 -0.69 -16.19 23.83
C VAL A 43 -0.11 -15.14 24.76
N ALA A 44 0.94 -15.48 25.52
CA ALA A 44 1.64 -14.52 26.39
C ALA A 44 2.11 -13.27 25.63
N ARG A 45 2.56 -13.45 24.38
CA ARG A 45 3.07 -12.37 23.51
C ARG A 45 1.97 -11.50 22.88
N THR A 46 0.68 -11.87 23.00
CA THR A 46 -0.45 -11.02 22.52
C THR A 46 -0.72 -9.78 23.39
N THR A 47 -0.04 -9.64 24.54
CA THR A 47 -0.27 -8.58 25.54
C THR A 47 0.85 -7.54 25.63
N GLY A 48 1.89 -7.66 24.80
CA GLY A 48 3.13 -6.89 24.89
C GLY A 48 3.20 -5.70 23.92
N ASP A 49 4.29 -5.61 23.16
CA ASP A 49 4.43 -4.63 22.08
C ASP A 49 3.32 -4.80 21.02
N PRO A 50 2.71 -3.72 20.48
CA PRO A 50 1.58 -3.84 19.56
C PRO A 50 1.85 -4.60 18.25
N ASP A 51 3.05 -4.50 17.67
CA ASP A 51 3.39 -5.20 16.42
C ASP A 51 3.60 -6.70 16.69
N ALA A 52 4.39 -7.02 17.72
CA ALA A 52 4.58 -8.39 18.18
C ALA A 52 3.25 -9.06 18.59
N SER A 53 2.35 -8.28 19.22
CA SER A 53 1.03 -8.75 19.63
C SER A 53 0.12 -9.05 18.44
N GLU A 54 0.12 -8.19 17.41
CA GLU A 54 -0.63 -8.44 16.16
C GLU A 54 -0.13 -9.71 15.47
N ARG A 55 1.19 -9.87 15.30
CA ARG A 55 1.78 -11.06 14.67
C ARG A 55 1.47 -12.33 15.45
N ALA A 56 1.58 -12.31 16.78
CA ALA A 56 1.27 -13.46 17.63
C ALA A 56 -0.22 -13.84 17.55
N ALA A 57 -1.12 -12.84 17.58
CA ALA A 57 -2.56 -13.06 17.39
C ALA A 57 -2.89 -13.64 16.02
N ALA A 58 -2.29 -13.10 14.94
CA ALA A 58 -2.50 -13.58 13.59
C ALA A 58 -1.94 -15.00 13.37
N ALA A 59 -0.82 -15.34 14.01
CA ALA A 59 -0.26 -16.69 13.96
C ALA A 59 -1.16 -17.71 14.66
N LEU A 60 -1.63 -17.44 15.88
CA LEU A 60 -2.60 -18.28 16.58
C LEU A 60 -3.87 -18.51 15.74
N ARG A 61 -4.40 -17.43 15.15
CA ARG A 61 -5.59 -17.46 14.29
C ARG A 61 -5.35 -18.25 12.98
N SER A 62 -4.16 -18.13 12.39
CA SER A 62 -3.72 -18.93 11.23
C SER A 62 -3.55 -20.41 11.55
N LEU A 63 -3.04 -20.75 12.74
CA LEU A 63 -2.93 -22.15 13.17
C LEU A 63 -4.32 -22.77 13.38
N GLN A 64 -5.25 -22.06 14.02
CA GLN A 64 -6.66 -22.48 14.15
C GLN A 64 -7.32 -22.73 12.78
N ALA A 65 -7.09 -21.84 11.80
CA ALA A 65 -7.64 -21.96 10.45
C ALA A 65 -7.11 -23.16 9.64
N LEU A 66 -5.93 -23.69 10.00
CA LEU A 66 -5.33 -24.88 9.38
C LEU A 66 -5.80 -26.20 10.03
N GLU A 67 -6.49 -26.14 11.17
CA GLU A 67 -7.00 -27.31 11.89
C GLU A 67 -8.53 -27.45 11.77
N ASP A 68 -9.25 -26.35 11.55
CA ASP A 68 -10.68 -26.32 11.19
C ASP A 68 -10.89 -26.82 9.74
N PRO A 69 -11.49 -28.01 9.52
CA PRO A 69 -11.59 -28.61 8.18
C PRO A 69 -12.43 -27.79 7.19
N LEU A 70 -13.43 -27.06 7.67
CA LEU A 70 -14.28 -26.23 6.82
C LEU A 70 -13.54 -24.95 6.40
N THR A 71 -12.78 -24.34 7.32
CA THR A 71 -11.89 -23.22 6.98
C THR A 71 -10.78 -23.66 6.03
N ALA A 72 -10.25 -24.88 6.15
CA ALA A 72 -9.29 -25.45 5.21
C ALA A 72 -9.88 -25.61 3.80
N GLU A 73 -11.06 -26.25 3.66
CA GLU A 73 -11.74 -26.38 2.35
C GLU A 73 -12.02 -25.01 1.71
N MET A 74 -12.54 -24.05 2.49
CA MET A 74 -12.78 -22.69 1.99
C MET A 74 -11.47 -22.02 1.56
N SER A 75 -10.35 -22.26 2.26
CA SER A 75 -9.04 -21.71 1.91
C SER A 75 -8.51 -22.28 0.59
N GLU A 76 -8.55 -23.60 0.39
CA GLU A 76 -8.16 -24.25 -0.87
C GLU A 76 -8.96 -23.72 -2.07
N ARG A 77 -10.25 -23.45 -1.86
CA ARG A 77 -11.15 -22.92 -2.90
C ARG A 77 -10.98 -21.42 -3.15
N LEU A 78 -10.52 -20.66 -2.15
CA LEU A 78 -10.30 -19.20 -2.26
C LEU A 78 -8.91 -18.84 -2.82
N VAL A 79 -7.86 -19.62 -2.56
CA VAL A 79 -6.50 -19.41 -3.12
C VAL A 79 -6.50 -19.19 -4.65
N PRO A 80 -7.05 -20.09 -5.50
CA PRO A 80 -7.04 -19.91 -6.95
C PRO A 80 -7.96 -18.77 -7.42
N ILE A 81 -8.97 -18.39 -6.62
CA ILE A 81 -9.81 -17.22 -6.91
C ILE A 81 -8.98 -15.95 -6.71
N LEU A 82 -8.41 -15.76 -5.52
CA LEU A 82 -7.67 -14.54 -5.15
C LEU A 82 -6.42 -14.34 -6.00
N ALA A 83 -5.67 -15.42 -6.29
CA ALA A 83 -4.46 -15.35 -7.13
C ALA A 83 -4.72 -14.87 -8.58
N ASN A 84 -5.96 -15.01 -9.08
CA ASN A 84 -6.36 -14.55 -10.42
C ASN A 84 -7.17 -13.23 -10.39
N LEU A 85 -7.59 -12.76 -9.22
CA LEU A 85 -8.51 -11.63 -9.08
C LEU A 85 -7.75 -10.30 -9.11
N ARG A 86 -8.01 -9.46 -10.10
CA ARG A 86 -7.41 -8.12 -10.23
C ARG A 86 -8.03 -7.12 -9.25
N GLU A 87 -7.34 -6.00 -9.03
CA GLU A 87 -7.89 -4.90 -8.24
C GLU A 87 -9.22 -4.39 -8.82
N CYS A 88 -10.17 -4.10 -7.94
CA CYS A 88 -11.55 -3.71 -8.23
C CYS A 88 -12.38 -4.73 -9.02
N ALA A 89 -11.87 -5.94 -9.27
CA ALA A 89 -12.61 -7.04 -9.90
C ALA A 89 -13.38 -7.87 -8.86
N SER A 90 -14.32 -8.70 -9.35
CA SER A 90 -15.07 -9.65 -8.50
C SER A 90 -15.23 -11.02 -9.14
N ALA A 91 -15.13 -12.07 -8.35
CA ALA A 91 -15.34 -13.47 -8.73
C ALA A 91 -16.45 -14.13 -7.88
N ARG A 92 -16.90 -15.32 -8.29
CA ARG A 92 -17.96 -16.10 -7.60
C ARG A 92 -17.35 -17.35 -6.97
N LEU A 93 -17.63 -17.55 -5.67
CA LEU A 93 -17.40 -18.79 -4.94
C LEU A 93 -18.74 -19.54 -4.83
N GLU A 94 -18.80 -20.75 -5.39
CA GLU A 94 -20.04 -21.55 -5.46
C GLU A 94 -20.22 -22.42 -4.22
N VAL A 95 -20.65 -21.77 -3.13
CA VAL A 95 -20.93 -22.38 -1.82
C VAL A 95 -22.33 -21.92 -1.39
N ALA A 96 -23.16 -22.85 -0.93
CA ALA A 96 -24.51 -22.53 -0.43
C ALA A 96 -24.41 -21.69 0.86
N PRO A 97 -24.92 -20.45 0.92
CA PRO A 97 -24.72 -19.60 2.09
C PRO A 97 -25.37 -20.18 3.35
N SER A 98 -24.56 -20.48 4.36
CA SER A 98 -24.96 -20.93 5.70
C SER A 98 -24.09 -20.22 6.75
N PRO A 99 -24.52 -20.13 8.03
CA PRO A 99 -23.73 -19.50 9.09
C PRO A 99 -22.35 -20.13 9.30
N GLU A 100 -22.22 -21.44 9.09
CA GLU A 100 -20.95 -22.17 9.19
C GLU A 100 -19.99 -21.78 8.05
N HIS A 101 -20.49 -21.74 6.81
CA HIS A 101 -19.72 -21.23 5.67
C HIS A 101 -19.36 -19.76 5.83
N ASP A 102 -20.19 -18.94 6.49
CA ASP A 102 -19.86 -17.54 6.77
C ASP A 102 -18.60 -17.43 7.64
N VAL A 103 -18.53 -18.12 8.79
CA VAL A 103 -17.34 -18.00 9.67
C VAL A 103 -16.11 -18.66 9.03
N ALA A 104 -16.27 -19.77 8.31
CA ALA A 104 -15.18 -20.42 7.59
C ALA A 104 -14.60 -19.51 6.49
N ILE A 105 -15.46 -18.80 5.74
CA ILE A 105 -15.03 -17.79 4.75
C ILE A 105 -14.40 -16.57 5.43
N MET A 106 -14.92 -16.10 6.58
CA MET A 106 -14.28 -15.03 7.36
C MET A 106 -12.86 -15.41 7.80
N ARG A 107 -12.68 -16.63 8.36
CA ARG A 107 -11.38 -17.15 8.82
C ARG A 107 -10.41 -17.35 7.65
N ALA A 108 -10.85 -17.99 6.56
CA ALA A 108 -10.04 -18.21 5.36
C ALA A 108 -9.61 -16.88 4.72
N LEU A 109 -10.53 -15.93 4.51
CA LEU A 109 -10.20 -14.64 3.90
C LEU A 109 -9.26 -13.79 4.78
N ARG A 110 -9.40 -13.84 6.11
CA ARG A 110 -8.50 -13.17 7.06
C ARG A 110 -7.03 -13.59 6.85
N ASP A 111 -6.80 -14.88 6.64
CA ASP A 111 -5.43 -15.43 6.57
C ASP A 111 -4.86 -15.49 5.14
N LEU A 112 -5.73 -15.38 4.12
CA LEU A 112 -5.35 -15.28 2.70
C LEU A 112 -5.16 -13.84 2.23
N ALA A 113 -5.91 -12.86 2.76
CA ALA A 113 -5.73 -11.44 2.44
C ALA A 113 -4.70 -10.73 3.33
N ARG A 114 -4.03 -11.45 4.24
CA ARG A 114 -2.99 -10.90 5.12
C ARG A 114 -1.79 -10.42 4.28
N GLY A 115 -1.68 -9.10 4.14
CA GLY A 115 -0.62 -8.48 3.33
C GLY A 115 -1.00 -8.27 1.86
N ASP A 116 -2.29 -8.32 1.52
CA ASP A 116 -2.84 -7.94 0.21
C ASP A 116 -3.74 -6.70 0.35
N LEU A 117 -4.39 -6.27 -0.74
CA LEU A 117 -5.47 -5.28 -0.76
C LEU A 117 -6.66 -5.72 0.10
N THR A 118 -7.56 -4.79 0.46
CA THR A 118 -8.85 -5.11 1.09
C THR A 118 -9.59 -6.18 0.29
N VAL A 119 -9.93 -7.31 0.92
CA VAL A 119 -10.78 -8.34 0.30
C VAL A 119 -12.16 -8.31 0.95
N ALA A 120 -13.20 -8.42 0.14
CA ALA A 120 -14.58 -8.38 0.61
C ALA A 120 -15.38 -9.56 0.05
N ALA A 121 -16.41 -10.00 0.78
CA ALA A 121 -17.40 -10.94 0.28
C ALA A 121 -18.82 -10.40 0.48
N ALA A 122 -19.70 -10.65 -0.47
CA ALA A 122 -21.13 -10.43 -0.34
C ALA A 122 -21.89 -11.70 -0.75
N ARG A 123 -23.00 -12.02 -0.10
CA ARG A 123 -23.83 -13.16 -0.50
C ARG A 123 -24.42 -12.93 -1.89
N ASP A 124 -24.63 -14.03 -2.61
CA ASP A 124 -25.32 -14.07 -3.89
C ASP A 124 -26.24 -15.31 -3.97
N ARG A 125 -27.03 -15.42 -5.03
CA ARG A 125 -27.95 -16.56 -5.25
C ARG A 125 -27.14 -17.84 -5.52
N GLY A 126 -26.98 -18.65 -4.47
CA GLY A 126 -26.21 -19.90 -4.51
C GLY A 126 -24.69 -19.69 -4.54
N GLY A 127 -24.18 -18.68 -3.83
CA GLY A 127 -22.75 -18.42 -3.76
C GLY A 127 -22.37 -17.20 -2.92
N TYR A 128 -21.08 -16.90 -2.90
CA TYR A 128 -20.52 -15.64 -2.42
C TYR A 128 -19.81 -14.94 -3.58
N ARG A 129 -19.95 -13.62 -3.66
CA ARG A 129 -19.20 -12.76 -4.58
C ARG A 129 -18.01 -12.18 -3.83
N ILE A 130 -16.81 -12.61 -4.19
CA ILE A 130 -15.55 -12.14 -3.64
C ILE A 130 -15.08 -10.94 -4.46
N LEU A 131 -14.63 -9.87 -3.82
CA LEU A 131 -14.09 -8.66 -4.43
C LEU A 131 -12.71 -8.37 -3.83
N ARG A 132 -11.76 -7.89 -4.63
CA ARG A 132 -10.40 -7.53 -4.19
C ARG A 132 -10.11 -6.07 -4.54
N GLY A 133 -9.62 -5.30 -3.57
CA GLY A 133 -9.41 -3.86 -3.67
C GLY A 133 -10.67 -3.02 -3.41
N GLU A 134 -10.47 -1.76 -3.02
CA GLU A 134 -11.55 -0.80 -2.73
C GLU A 134 -11.79 0.15 -3.89
N ARG A 135 -13.01 0.12 -4.44
CA ARG A 135 -13.39 0.96 -5.57
C ARG A 135 -13.37 2.44 -5.17
N ARG A 136 -12.61 3.27 -5.88
CA ARG A 136 -12.63 4.75 -5.74
C ARG A 136 -13.79 5.32 -6.58
N ALA A 137 -14.63 6.17 -6.00
CA ALA A 137 -15.73 6.84 -6.70
C ALA A 137 -16.05 8.21 -6.11
N ARG A 138 -16.75 9.08 -6.84
CA ARG A 138 -17.16 10.41 -6.35
C ARG A 138 -18.04 10.29 -5.11
N ARG A 139 -17.63 10.87 -3.97
CA ARG A 139 -18.39 10.87 -2.71
C ARG A 139 -18.93 12.28 -2.44
N ALA A 140 -20.20 12.38 -2.03
CA ALA A 140 -20.82 13.66 -1.68
C ALA A 140 -20.07 14.37 -0.53
N TRP A 141 -19.56 13.60 0.45
CA TRP A 141 -18.77 14.14 1.55
C TRP A 141 -17.48 14.77 1.05
N ARG A 142 -16.83 14.13 0.07
CA ARG A 142 -15.55 14.57 -0.49
C ARG A 142 -15.72 15.84 -1.30
N THR A 143 -16.73 15.90 -2.18
CA THR A 143 -17.10 17.13 -2.89
C THR A 143 -17.40 18.28 -1.92
N LEU A 144 -18.13 18.02 -0.83
CA LEU A 144 -18.42 19.03 0.19
C LEU A 144 -17.17 19.47 0.97
N HIS A 145 -16.26 18.54 1.29
CA HIS A 145 -14.99 18.84 1.94
C HIS A 145 -14.09 19.71 1.05
N GLU A 146 -13.95 19.38 -0.24
CA GLU A 146 -13.19 20.19 -1.19
C GLU A 146 -13.82 21.58 -1.41
N LEU A 147 -15.15 21.68 -1.44
CA LEU A 147 -15.85 22.96 -1.53
C LEU A 147 -15.69 23.86 -0.29
N ARG A 148 -15.25 23.31 0.85
CA ARG A 148 -15.01 24.05 2.11
C ARG A 148 -13.53 24.33 2.37
N ASN A 149 -12.65 23.38 2.03
CA ASN A 149 -11.23 23.42 2.36
C ASN A 149 -10.40 23.63 1.09
N TRP A 150 -10.53 24.84 0.53
CA TRP A 150 -9.77 25.28 -0.63
C TRP A 150 -8.31 25.48 -0.19
N ALA A 151 -7.40 24.71 -0.77
CA ALA A 151 -5.97 24.81 -0.49
C ALA A 151 -5.23 25.14 -1.80
N PRO A 152 -4.28 26.11 -1.80
CA PRO A 152 -3.72 26.69 -3.04
C PRO A 152 -2.64 25.81 -3.69
N ASP A 153 -2.24 24.74 -3.01
CA ASP A 153 -1.30 23.69 -3.38
C ASP A 153 -1.94 22.63 -4.29
N LYS A 154 -3.17 22.16 -3.98
CA LYS A 154 -3.94 21.13 -4.73
C LYS A 154 -4.02 21.44 -6.24
N ARG A 155 -3.10 20.94 -7.07
CA ARG A 155 -2.96 21.37 -8.48
C ARG A 155 -2.63 20.27 -9.49
N SER A 156 -3.68 19.91 -10.23
CA SER A 156 -3.66 19.29 -11.57
C SER A 156 -3.18 17.83 -11.65
N GLY A 157 -4.15 16.94 -11.87
CA GLY A 157 -3.93 15.53 -12.23
C GLY A 157 -5.09 14.63 -11.82
N TYR A 158 -5.67 14.90 -10.64
CA TYR A 158 -6.52 13.95 -9.93
C TYR A 158 -7.96 14.46 -9.72
N ILE A 159 -8.89 13.51 -9.59
CA ILE A 159 -10.29 13.81 -9.25
C ILE A 159 -10.39 13.82 -7.72
N HIS A 160 -10.05 14.95 -7.09
CA HIS A 160 -10.05 15.13 -5.63
C HIS A 160 -11.43 14.92 -4.96
N THR A 161 -12.52 14.78 -5.74
CA THR A 161 -13.86 14.42 -5.26
C THR A 161 -14.11 12.90 -5.15
N ASN A 162 -13.16 12.06 -5.60
CA ASN A 162 -13.19 10.62 -5.38
C ASN A 162 -12.71 10.26 -3.97
N ALA A 163 -13.34 9.26 -3.35
CA ALA A 163 -12.80 8.54 -2.19
C ALA A 163 -13.25 7.07 -2.21
N ARG A 164 -12.81 6.25 -1.24
CA ARG A 164 -13.05 4.80 -1.25
C ARG A 164 -14.54 4.46 -1.05
N VAL A 165 -14.95 3.33 -1.63
CA VAL A 165 -16.28 2.74 -1.46
C VAL A 165 -16.11 1.36 -0.84
N SER A 166 -16.48 1.27 0.44
CA SER A 166 -16.58 0.01 1.17
C SER A 166 -17.73 -0.84 0.59
N GLU A 167 -17.40 -1.89 -0.15
CA GLU A 167 -18.34 -2.84 -0.78
C GLU A 167 -18.19 -4.23 -0.15
N GLY A 168 -19.29 -4.92 0.13
CA GLY A 168 -19.29 -6.22 0.84
C GLY A 168 -20.31 -6.30 1.99
N GLU A 169 -20.52 -7.52 2.48
CA GLU A 169 -21.11 -7.83 3.78
C GLU A 169 -20.04 -8.31 4.76
N ILE A 170 -19.04 -9.05 4.27
CA ILE A 170 -17.79 -9.39 4.95
C ILE A 170 -16.71 -8.49 4.37
N LEU A 171 -15.89 -7.90 5.24
CA LEU A 171 -14.75 -7.05 4.91
C LEU A 171 -13.51 -7.57 5.65
N VAL A 172 -12.46 -7.91 4.91
CA VAL A 172 -11.12 -8.17 5.43
C VAL A 172 -10.23 -6.96 5.09
N PRO A 173 -10.04 -6.02 6.03
CA PRO A 173 -9.13 -4.90 5.84
C PRO A 173 -7.66 -5.35 5.67
N PRO A 174 -6.85 -4.63 4.88
CA PRO A 174 -5.41 -4.84 4.82
C PRO A 174 -4.81 -4.53 6.19
N ILE A 175 -3.90 -5.38 6.65
CA ILE A 175 -3.24 -5.24 7.96
C ILE A 175 -2.07 -4.23 7.88
N GLY A 176 -1.46 -4.11 6.70
CA GLY A 176 -0.63 -2.97 6.27
C GLY A 176 -1.43 -1.94 5.45
N MET A 177 -0.79 -1.37 4.42
CA MET A 177 -1.29 -0.20 3.66
C MET A 177 -1.55 1.02 4.55
N ALA A 178 -0.63 1.28 5.48
CA ALA A 178 -0.66 2.46 6.33
C ALA A 178 0.23 3.60 5.79
N GLU A 179 -0.30 4.82 5.79
CA GLU A 179 0.42 6.02 5.41
C GLU A 179 1.31 6.48 6.57
N VAL A 180 2.63 6.31 6.41
CA VAL A 180 3.65 6.59 7.44
C VAL A 180 3.77 8.09 7.76
N THR A 181 3.57 8.93 6.74
CA THR A 181 3.30 10.36 6.88
C THR A 181 1.79 10.57 6.85
N PRO A 182 1.16 11.36 7.74
CA PRO A 182 -0.27 11.63 7.64
C PRO A 182 -0.57 12.63 6.51
N THR A 183 -1.45 12.24 5.59
CA THR A 183 -2.00 13.08 4.51
C THR A 183 -3.04 14.09 5.02
N PRO A 184 -3.22 15.28 4.39
CA PRO A 184 -4.31 16.21 4.70
C PRO A 184 -5.71 15.71 4.24
N VAL A 185 -5.82 14.49 3.70
CA VAL A 185 -7.06 13.88 3.22
C VAL A 185 -7.77 13.10 4.34
N PRO A 186 -8.94 13.57 4.84
CA PRO A 186 -9.58 12.90 5.96
C PRO A 186 -10.01 11.46 5.63
N GLY A 187 -9.84 10.56 6.59
CA GLY A 187 -10.29 9.16 6.51
C GLY A 187 -9.36 8.20 5.75
N GLU A 188 -8.18 8.66 5.35
CA GLU A 188 -7.10 7.81 4.84
C GLU A 188 -6.45 6.96 5.96
N ARG A 189 -5.57 6.01 5.59
CA ARG A 189 -5.05 4.97 6.51
C ARG A 189 -3.77 5.40 7.23
N ASN A 190 -3.80 6.44 8.06
CA ASN A 190 -2.59 6.89 8.77
C ASN A 190 -2.03 5.80 9.70
N LEU A 191 -0.70 5.60 9.72
CA LEU A 191 -0.02 4.67 10.64
C LEU A 191 -0.03 5.20 12.07
N VAL A 192 -0.64 4.46 13.00
CA VAL A 192 -0.73 4.82 14.42
C VAL A 192 0.16 3.90 15.26
N LYS A 193 1.28 4.44 15.75
CA LYS A 193 2.31 3.68 16.51
C LYS A 193 1.74 2.92 17.71
N GLN A 194 0.75 3.50 18.40
CA GLN A 194 0.07 2.92 19.56
C GLN A 194 -0.61 1.56 19.26
N VAL A 195 -0.88 1.24 17.99
CA VAL A 195 -1.54 0.00 17.54
C VAL A 195 -0.80 -0.68 16.38
N ALA A 196 0.46 -0.28 16.11
CA ALA A 196 1.33 -0.76 15.03
C ALA A 196 0.73 -0.81 13.61
N SER A 197 -0.39 -0.12 13.36
CA SER A 197 -1.16 -0.18 12.11
C SER A 197 -2.10 1.03 12.03
N TRP A 198 -3.00 1.09 11.05
CA TRP A 198 -4.04 2.14 10.92
C TRP A 198 -5.31 1.86 11.77
N GLY A 199 -5.25 0.86 12.65
CA GLY A 199 -6.33 0.43 13.54
C GLY A 199 -7.51 -0.24 12.80
N PRO A 200 -7.30 -1.33 12.02
CA PRO A 200 -8.35 -1.98 11.23
C PRO A 200 -9.54 -2.48 12.07
N PHE A 201 -9.35 -2.73 13.37
CA PHE A 201 -10.41 -3.11 14.31
C PHE A 201 -11.42 -1.98 14.61
N LEU A 202 -11.12 -0.72 14.25
CA LEU A 202 -11.98 0.43 14.48
C LEU A 202 -12.55 0.93 13.14
N PRO A 203 -13.84 0.69 12.83
CA PRO A 203 -14.41 0.94 11.49
C PRO A 203 -14.27 2.40 11.04
N ARG A 204 -14.08 2.65 9.74
CA ARG A 204 -13.88 4.00 9.19
C ARG A 204 -15.22 4.68 8.88
N VAL A 205 -15.19 6.00 8.76
CA VAL A 205 -16.37 6.82 8.42
C VAL A 205 -17.00 6.38 7.08
N ASP A 206 -16.20 5.96 6.08
CA ASP A 206 -16.72 5.41 4.83
C ASP A 206 -17.37 4.01 4.95
N ASP A 207 -17.02 3.21 5.96
CA ASP A 207 -17.67 1.94 6.29
C ASP A 207 -19.04 2.20 6.96
N PHE A 208 -19.12 3.17 7.88
CA PHE A 208 -20.39 3.67 8.44
C PHE A 208 -21.31 4.28 7.35
N LEU A 209 -20.76 5.04 6.39
CA LEU A 209 -21.50 5.54 5.22
C LEU A 209 -21.99 4.42 4.29
N ALA A 210 -21.23 3.34 4.15
CA ALA A 210 -21.65 2.17 3.35
C ALA A 210 -22.73 1.36 4.08
N ALA A 211 -22.57 1.10 5.37
CA ALA A 211 -23.57 0.46 6.23
C ALA A 211 -24.89 1.26 6.24
N SER A 212 -24.83 2.60 6.24
CA SER A 212 -26.02 3.46 6.08
C SER A 212 -26.83 3.18 4.80
N ARG A 213 -26.21 2.64 3.76
CA ARG A 213 -26.89 2.29 2.49
C ARG A 213 -27.40 0.84 2.45
N ARG A 214 -27.10 0.03 3.47
CA ARG A 214 -27.47 -1.39 3.60
C ARG A 214 -28.61 -1.61 4.60
N THR A 215 -29.12 -2.84 4.63
CA THR A 215 -30.07 -3.36 5.64
C THR A 215 -29.50 -4.50 6.47
N VAL A 216 -28.31 -4.99 6.10
CA VAL A 216 -27.62 -6.13 6.71
C VAL A 216 -26.43 -5.65 7.54
N THR A 217 -26.04 -6.42 8.55
CA THR A 217 -24.79 -6.26 9.29
C THR A 217 -23.60 -6.31 8.33
N THR A 218 -22.58 -5.50 8.57
CA THR A 218 -21.27 -5.63 7.91
C THR A 218 -20.26 -6.18 8.92
N TYR A 219 -19.59 -7.27 8.59
CA TYR A 219 -18.58 -7.93 9.43
C TYR A 219 -17.18 -7.50 9.00
N ILE A 220 -16.44 -6.83 9.88
CA ILE A 220 -15.04 -6.44 9.65
C ILE A 220 -14.16 -7.46 10.40
N VAL A 221 -13.44 -8.30 9.67
CA VAL A 221 -12.69 -9.44 10.22
C VAL A 221 -11.24 -9.04 10.44
N THR A 222 -10.72 -9.20 11.66
CA THR A 222 -9.36 -8.82 12.00
C THR A 222 -8.68 -9.86 12.90
N SER A 223 -7.37 -9.78 13.06
CA SER A 223 -6.61 -10.55 14.07
C SER A 223 -7.13 -10.31 15.49
N ALA A 224 -7.76 -9.15 15.75
CA ALA A 224 -8.38 -8.78 17.01
C ALA A 224 -9.77 -9.41 17.27
N GLY A 225 -10.32 -10.15 16.30
CA GLY A 225 -11.70 -10.65 16.31
C GLY A 225 -12.57 -10.04 15.20
N ILE A 226 -13.87 -10.34 15.24
CA ILE A 226 -14.85 -9.92 14.23
C ILE A 226 -15.64 -8.72 14.77
N ILE A 227 -15.67 -7.62 14.02
CA ILE A 227 -16.45 -6.43 14.37
C ILE A 227 -17.74 -6.41 13.55
N SER A 228 -18.86 -6.66 14.21
CA SER A 228 -20.21 -6.56 13.65
C SER A 228 -20.70 -5.12 13.67
N LEU A 229 -20.65 -4.46 12.51
CA LEU A 229 -21.22 -3.13 12.26
C LEU A 229 -22.69 -3.26 11.85
N ILE A 230 -23.59 -2.98 12.79
CA ILE A 230 -25.04 -3.00 12.59
C ILE A 230 -25.50 -1.59 12.17
N PRO A 231 -26.12 -1.43 10.99
CA PRO A 231 -26.56 -0.12 10.51
C PRO A 231 -27.84 0.37 11.21
N PRO A 232 -28.12 1.69 11.20
CA PRO A 232 -29.27 2.24 11.89
C PRO A 232 -30.60 1.60 11.50
N ALA A 233 -31.43 1.46 12.51
CA ALA A 233 -32.71 0.80 12.43
C ALA A 233 -33.69 1.62 11.57
N GLY A 234 -33.98 1.11 10.37
CA GLY A 234 -34.90 1.72 9.42
C GLY A 234 -34.31 2.82 8.52
N ARG A 235 -35.05 3.15 7.45
CA ARG A 235 -34.59 4.00 6.34
C ARG A 235 -34.22 5.43 6.75
N ALA A 236 -34.97 6.09 7.65
CA ALA A 236 -34.69 7.50 8.00
C ALA A 236 -33.65 7.69 9.09
N ALA A 237 -33.48 6.72 10.00
CA ALA A 237 -32.30 6.70 10.85
C ALA A 237 -31.05 6.65 9.97
N ARG A 238 -31.04 5.77 8.97
CA ARG A 238 -29.92 5.65 8.03
C ARG A 238 -29.69 6.85 7.12
N LEU A 239 -30.72 7.51 6.58
CA LEU A 239 -30.49 8.73 5.80
C LEU A 239 -29.99 9.88 6.68
N ARG A 240 -30.51 10.05 7.90
CA ARG A 240 -30.00 11.07 8.84
C ARG A 240 -28.54 10.79 9.22
N ALA A 241 -28.20 9.53 9.49
CA ALA A 241 -26.81 9.10 9.72
C ALA A 241 -25.94 9.38 8.49
N TYR A 242 -26.33 8.91 7.31
CA TYR A 242 -25.62 9.13 6.04
C TYR A 242 -25.37 10.62 5.76
N LEU A 243 -26.39 11.46 5.91
CA LEU A 243 -26.27 12.91 5.74
C LEU A 243 -25.36 13.52 6.79
N ARG A 244 -25.49 13.17 8.07
CA ARG A 244 -24.66 13.75 9.14
C ARG A 244 -23.19 13.31 9.04
N LEU A 245 -22.91 12.05 8.72
CA LEU A 245 -21.57 11.57 8.34
C LEU A 245 -21.04 12.31 7.10
N THR A 246 -21.90 12.57 6.11
CA THR A 246 -21.53 13.33 4.90
C THR A 246 -21.18 14.79 5.19
N PHE A 247 -21.92 15.45 6.09
CA PHE A 247 -21.74 16.87 6.44
C PHE A 247 -20.61 17.15 7.44
N LYS A 248 -20.20 16.16 8.23
CA LYS A 248 -19.17 16.23 9.29
C LYS A 248 -18.10 15.13 9.15
N TYR A 249 -17.76 14.73 7.91
CA TYR A 249 -16.87 13.60 7.65
C TYR A 249 -15.49 13.78 8.30
N SER A 250 -14.89 14.97 8.14
CA SER A 250 -13.62 15.37 8.78
C SER A 250 -13.69 15.15 10.28
N ASP A 251 -14.67 15.77 10.93
CA ASP A 251 -14.84 15.78 12.38
C ASP A 251 -14.86 14.36 12.97
N TYR A 252 -15.50 13.41 12.28
CA TYR A 252 -15.55 12.00 12.67
C TYR A 252 -14.27 11.23 12.34
N ALA A 253 -13.58 11.55 11.24
CA ALA A 253 -12.29 10.95 10.90
C ALA A 253 -11.19 11.39 11.88
N ASP A 254 -11.15 12.68 12.22
CA ASP A 254 -10.23 13.27 13.19
C ASP A 254 -10.50 12.68 14.59
N THR A 255 -11.78 12.50 14.95
CA THR A 255 -12.18 11.83 16.20
C THR A 255 -11.74 10.36 16.22
N ARG A 256 -11.85 9.61 15.10
CA ARG A 256 -11.34 8.23 15.00
C ARG A 256 -9.84 8.17 15.25
N GLU A 257 -9.07 9.03 14.61
CA GLU A 257 -7.61 9.05 14.74
C GLU A 257 -7.18 9.46 16.15
N HIS A 258 -7.85 10.45 16.76
CA HIS A 258 -7.63 10.82 18.15
C HIS A 258 -7.94 9.65 19.11
N SER A 259 -9.04 8.92 18.90
CA SER A 259 -9.39 7.73 19.67
C SER A 259 -8.37 6.58 19.53
N LEU A 260 -7.67 6.46 18.40
CA LEU A 260 -6.58 5.47 18.23
C LEU A 260 -5.26 5.93 18.86
N ARG A 261 -4.99 7.24 18.88
CA ARG A 261 -3.75 7.82 19.44
C ARG A 261 -3.80 8.02 20.97
N SER A 262 -4.99 8.13 21.56
CA SER A 262 -5.17 8.44 22.98
C SER A 262 -4.76 7.29 23.91
N ILE A 263 -4.29 7.65 25.11
CA ILE A 263 -3.96 6.75 26.20
C ILE A 263 -5.21 6.48 27.08
N ASP A 264 -6.09 7.48 27.21
CA ASP A 264 -7.19 7.49 28.16
C ASP A 264 -8.43 6.72 27.64
N PRO A 265 -9.00 5.76 28.42
CA PRO A 265 -10.17 4.98 28.00
C PRO A 265 -11.40 5.79 27.54
N PRO A 266 -11.78 6.93 28.16
CA PRO A 266 -12.92 7.71 27.69
C PRO A 266 -12.74 8.28 26.28
N ASP A 267 -11.54 8.77 25.95
CA ASP A 267 -11.25 9.32 24.62
C ASP A 267 -11.12 8.23 23.54
N ARG A 268 -10.80 6.99 23.92
CA ARG A 268 -10.87 5.82 23.04
C ARG A 268 -12.32 5.48 22.68
N GLN A 269 -13.23 5.48 23.65
CA GLN A 269 -14.65 5.19 23.44
C GLN A 269 -15.39 6.29 22.65
N LYS A 270 -14.93 7.55 22.76
CA LYS A 270 -15.49 8.78 22.15
C LYS A 270 -15.97 8.60 20.70
N TYR A 271 -15.16 8.01 19.82
CA TYR A 271 -15.53 7.80 18.42
C TYR A 271 -16.72 6.85 18.25
N LEU A 272 -16.72 5.68 18.92
CA LEU A 272 -17.84 4.75 18.83
C LEU A 272 -19.09 5.32 19.48
N HIS A 273 -18.96 6.05 20.59
CA HIS A 273 -20.06 6.74 21.25
C HIS A 273 -20.72 7.82 20.35
N GLU A 274 -19.95 8.53 19.53
CA GLU A 274 -20.52 9.42 18.50
C GLU A 274 -21.22 8.65 17.36
N MET A 275 -20.79 7.43 17.04
CA MET A 275 -21.49 6.56 16.07
C MET A 275 -22.78 5.96 16.65
N GLU A 276 -22.81 5.63 17.94
CA GLU A 276 -24.02 5.22 18.66
C GLU A 276 -25.09 6.32 18.63
N LYS A 277 -24.70 7.60 18.79
CA LYS A 277 -25.62 8.77 18.65
C LYS A 277 -26.20 8.92 17.25
N LEU A 278 -25.57 8.33 16.23
CA LEU A 278 -26.11 8.26 14.85
C LEU A 278 -27.00 7.01 14.64
N GLY A 279 -27.11 6.15 15.64
CA GLY A 279 -27.92 4.93 15.63
C GLY A 279 -27.21 3.69 15.08
N PHE A 280 -25.89 3.71 14.89
CA PHE A 280 -25.12 2.49 14.64
C PHE A 280 -24.96 1.70 15.94
N ARG A 281 -24.79 0.37 15.83
CA ARG A 281 -24.29 -0.45 16.92
C ARG A 281 -23.07 -1.22 16.42
N VAL A 282 -21.97 -1.13 17.15
CA VAL A 282 -20.72 -1.81 16.82
C VAL A 282 -20.42 -2.82 17.92
N VAL A 283 -20.40 -4.10 17.58
CA VAL A 283 -20.11 -5.18 18.53
C VAL A 283 -18.82 -5.88 18.10
N ARG A 284 -17.81 -5.90 18.97
CA ARG A 284 -16.66 -6.81 18.82
C ARG A 284 -17.08 -8.17 19.35
N ASP A 285 -17.02 -9.18 18.48
CA ASP A 285 -17.04 -10.57 18.88
C ASP A 285 -15.59 -11.02 19.17
N VAL A 286 -15.39 -11.61 20.34
CA VAL A 286 -14.10 -12.15 20.78
C VAL A 286 -14.22 -13.66 20.69
N GLU A 287 -14.13 -14.21 19.48
CA GLU A 287 -14.12 -15.67 19.27
C GLU A 287 -13.07 -16.31 20.20
N PRO A 288 -13.45 -17.12 21.20
CA PRO A 288 -12.48 -17.98 21.86
C PRO A 288 -11.91 -18.91 20.79
N GLY A 289 -10.59 -19.01 20.73
CA GLY A 289 -9.90 -19.88 19.81
C GLY A 289 -9.50 -21.19 20.46
N GLU A 290 -9.24 -22.19 19.64
CA GLU A 290 -8.61 -23.45 20.06
C GLU A 290 -7.57 -23.84 18.99
N VAL A 291 -6.42 -24.36 19.41
CA VAL A 291 -5.39 -24.96 18.53
C VAL A 291 -4.86 -26.20 19.22
N SER A 292 -4.85 -27.35 18.54
CA SER A 292 -4.32 -28.62 19.03
C SER A 292 -4.86 -29.02 20.43
N GLY A 293 -6.14 -28.73 20.71
CA GLY A 293 -6.78 -28.98 22.01
C GLY A 293 -6.51 -27.93 23.11
N VAL A 294 -5.76 -26.87 22.81
CA VAL A 294 -5.43 -25.78 23.74
C VAL A 294 -6.33 -24.56 23.46
N PRO A 295 -7.24 -24.18 24.38
CA PRO A 295 -8.05 -22.97 24.21
C PRO A 295 -7.22 -21.70 24.43
N TYR A 296 -7.51 -20.64 23.66
CA TYR A 296 -6.83 -19.35 23.76
C TYR A 296 -7.77 -18.16 23.54
N GLU A 297 -7.45 -17.03 24.17
CA GLU A 297 -8.15 -15.75 23.98
C GLU A 297 -7.16 -14.70 23.45
N VAL A 298 -7.58 -13.88 22.48
CA VAL A 298 -6.75 -12.82 21.90
C VAL A 298 -7.04 -11.48 22.56
N GLN A 299 -6.22 -11.14 23.56
CA GLN A 299 -6.26 -9.87 24.28
C GLN A 299 -5.20 -8.91 23.78
N LEU A 300 -5.32 -8.48 22.51
CA LEU A 300 -4.52 -7.36 22.00
C LEU A 300 -4.65 -6.14 22.93
N PRO A 301 -3.55 -5.48 23.29
CA PRO A 301 -3.60 -4.30 24.14
C PRO A 301 -4.52 -3.23 23.54
N ILE A 302 -5.16 -2.45 24.41
CA ILE A 302 -6.03 -1.31 24.05
C ILE A 302 -7.39 -1.71 23.43
N VAL A 303 -7.48 -2.74 22.57
CA VAL A 303 -8.70 -3.08 21.79
C VAL A 303 -9.93 -3.39 22.65
N GLY A 304 -9.75 -4.01 23.82
CA GLY A 304 -10.86 -4.28 24.75
C GLY A 304 -11.57 -3.02 25.27
N THR A 305 -10.90 -1.86 25.28
CA THR A 305 -11.42 -0.65 25.94
C THR A 305 -12.49 0.12 25.16
N PHE A 306 -12.77 -0.25 23.90
CA PHE A 306 -13.65 0.54 23.02
C PHE A 306 -15.16 0.20 23.09
N PHE A 307 -15.57 -0.98 23.56
CA PHE A 307 -16.90 -1.54 23.24
C PHE A 307 -17.82 -1.77 24.46
N PRO A 308 -18.90 -0.98 24.66
CA PRO A 308 -19.99 -1.24 25.61
C PRO A 308 -21.16 -2.04 24.99
N ALA A 309 -22.25 -2.28 25.73
CA ALA A 309 -23.29 -3.25 25.36
C ALA A 309 -24.76 -2.74 25.30
N SER A 310 -25.43 -3.09 24.18
CA SER A 310 -26.85 -3.57 24.06
C SER A 310 -27.94 -2.71 23.32
N HIS A 311 -28.85 -3.44 22.63
CA HIS A 311 -30.23 -3.17 22.10
C HIS A 311 -30.61 -1.93 21.22
N ALA A 312 -31.69 -2.01 20.38
CA ALA A 312 -32.06 -1.03 19.31
C ALA A 312 -33.51 -1.12 18.70
N VAL A 313 -34.08 -0.03 18.08
CA VAL A 313 -35.43 0.08 17.38
C VAL A 313 -35.49 1.17 16.22
N LEU A 314 -36.49 1.12 15.27
CA LEU A 314 -36.70 1.73 13.88
C LEU A 314 -36.89 3.30 13.68
N ALA A 315 -37.28 4.01 12.55
CA ALA A 315 -38.08 3.77 11.29
C ALA A 315 -37.73 4.60 9.96
N LEU A 316 -38.65 5.32 9.24
CA LEU A 316 -38.79 5.39 7.74
C LEU A 316 -38.80 6.78 6.95
N LEU A 317 -38.74 6.80 5.59
CA LEU A 317 -38.53 7.92 4.58
C LEU A 317 -39.69 8.10 3.51
N VAL A 318 -39.73 8.95 2.44
CA VAL A 318 -38.81 9.79 1.56
C VAL A 318 -39.63 10.93 0.83
N GLY A 319 -39.25 11.85 -0.12
CA GLY A 319 -38.08 12.24 -0.97
C GLY A 319 -38.39 13.37 -2.02
N PRO A 320 -37.43 14.00 -2.77
CA PRO A 320 -37.63 15.24 -3.61
C PRO A 320 -37.27 15.18 -5.15
N LEU A 321 -37.21 16.36 -5.84
CA LEU A 321 -37.20 16.64 -7.31
C LEU A 321 -35.86 17.15 -7.95
N ALA A 322 -35.72 17.06 -9.29
CA ALA A 322 -34.71 17.64 -10.22
C ALA A 322 -35.07 17.32 -11.72
N TYR A 323 -34.59 17.89 -12.85
CA TYR A 323 -33.85 19.13 -13.27
C TYR A 323 -33.99 19.30 -14.84
N MET A 324 -33.45 20.33 -15.53
CA MET A 324 -33.70 20.61 -16.98
C MET A 324 -32.49 21.10 -17.85
N TYR A 325 -32.38 20.56 -19.08
CA TYR A 325 -31.81 21.12 -20.35
C TYR A 325 -30.34 21.62 -20.49
N SER A 326 -30.02 22.15 -21.70
CA SER A 326 -28.69 22.19 -22.37
C SER A 326 -28.27 23.58 -22.91
N ASN A 327 -27.11 23.68 -23.58
CA ASN A 327 -26.69 24.89 -24.31
C ASN A 327 -25.61 24.57 -25.41
N THR A 328 -25.51 25.35 -26.49
CA THR A 328 -24.54 25.14 -27.61
C THR A 328 -24.20 26.42 -28.39
N GLY A 329 -22.98 26.50 -28.97
CA GLY A 329 -22.67 27.46 -30.05
C GLY A 329 -21.18 27.79 -30.27
N ASN A 330 -20.60 27.32 -31.39
CA ASN A 330 -19.57 27.99 -32.23
C ASN A 330 -19.08 27.07 -33.38
N VAL A 331 -18.50 27.62 -34.44
CA VAL A 331 -18.25 26.90 -35.72
C VAL A 331 -16.83 26.30 -35.81
N PRO A 332 -16.63 25.00 -36.13
CA PRO A 332 -15.30 24.35 -35.96
C PRO A 332 -14.25 24.55 -37.07
N ALA A 333 -14.65 24.93 -38.29
CA ALA A 333 -13.86 24.64 -39.49
C ALA A 333 -12.46 25.29 -39.56
N HIS A 334 -12.33 26.58 -39.23
CA HIS A 334 -11.07 27.31 -39.39
C HIS A 334 -9.99 26.87 -38.39
N LEU A 335 -10.38 26.35 -37.22
CA LEU A 335 -9.46 25.85 -36.21
C LEU A 335 -8.69 24.60 -36.70
N ALA A 336 -9.33 23.77 -37.54
CA ALA A 336 -8.77 22.49 -37.98
C ALA A 336 -7.49 22.64 -38.82
N VAL A 337 -7.48 23.58 -39.77
CA VAL A 337 -6.34 23.74 -40.72
C VAL A 337 -5.08 24.23 -40.03
N MET A 338 -5.20 25.23 -39.15
CA MET A 338 -4.07 25.73 -38.36
C MET A 338 -3.56 24.67 -37.36
N THR A 339 -4.47 23.90 -36.77
CA THR A 339 -4.12 22.78 -35.89
C THR A 339 -3.34 21.69 -36.63
N PHE A 340 -3.70 21.36 -37.88
CA PHE A 340 -3.04 20.31 -38.66
C PHE A 340 -1.54 20.59 -38.89
N PHE A 341 -1.17 21.76 -39.40
CA PHE A 341 0.24 22.08 -39.68
C PHE A 341 1.08 22.22 -38.41
N MET A 342 0.49 22.80 -37.34
CA MET A 342 1.14 22.86 -36.02
C MET A 342 1.40 21.45 -35.46
N TYR A 343 0.42 20.56 -35.56
CA TYR A 343 0.54 19.16 -35.15
C TYR A 343 1.63 18.41 -35.94
N ALA A 344 1.65 18.56 -37.27
CA ALA A 344 2.64 17.92 -38.13
C ALA A 344 4.09 18.32 -37.79
N TYR A 345 4.34 19.60 -37.53
CA TYR A 345 5.66 20.09 -37.10
C TYR A 345 6.07 19.50 -35.74
N VAL A 346 5.16 19.49 -34.76
CA VAL A 346 5.41 18.93 -33.42
C VAL A 346 5.73 17.43 -33.48
N VAL A 347 4.97 16.67 -34.27
CA VAL A 347 5.21 15.22 -34.48
C VAL A 347 6.59 14.96 -35.11
N LEU A 348 6.96 15.70 -36.16
CA LEU A 348 8.26 15.53 -36.81
C LEU A 348 9.43 15.87 -35.88
N ARG A 349 9.31 16.96 -35.10
CA ARG A 349 10.34 17.34 -34.10
C ARG A 349 10.45 16.31 -32.98
N ALA A 350 9.33 15.75 -32.51
CA ALA A 350 9.33 14.69 -31.50
C ALA A 350 10.05 13.42 -32.03
N ALA A 351 9.75 12.98 -33.25
CA ALA A 351 10.38 11.79 -33.84
C ALA A 351 11.91 11.91 -34.00
N LEU A 352 12.41 13.09 -34.40
CA LEU A 352 13.85 13.34 -34.51
C LEU A 352 14.56 13.38 -33.13
N VAL A 353 13.88 13.92 -32.11
CA VAL A 353 14.37 13.92 -30.73
C VAL A 353 14.43 12.51 -30.16
N GLN A 354 13.38 11.72 -30.37
CA GLN A 354 13.23 10.36 -29.86
C GLN A 354 14.34 9.43 -30.38
N ARG A 355 14.61 9.43 -31.69
CA ARG A 355 15.74 8.69 -32.29
C ARG A 355 17.10 9.07 -31.69
N GLY A 356 17.26 10.36 -31.36
CA GLY A 356 18.46 10.89 -30.71
C GLY A 356 18.53 10.65 -29.20
N ILE A 357 17.57 9.93 -28.62
CA ILE A 357 17.58 9.37 -27.26
C ILE A 357 17.82 7.86 -27.35
N GLU A 358 17.10 7.17 -28.24
CA GLU A 358 17.24 5.74 -28.55
C GLU A 358 18.70 5.38 -28.86
N GLY A 359 19.33 6.07 -29.80
CA GLY A 359 20.74 5.85 -30.15
C GLY A 359 21.77 6.27 -29.08
N ALA A 360 21.35 7.03 -28.05
CA ALA A 360 22.21 7.30 -26.88
C ALA A 360 22.08 6.17 -25.84
N ARG A 361 20.84 5.80 -25.52
CA ARG A 361 20.45 4.66 -24.67
C ARG A 361 21.10 3.35 -25.13
N GLU A 362 21.03 3.05 -26.42
CA GLU A 362 21.54 1.81 -27.02
C GLU A 362 23.08 1.72 -27.02
N SER A 363 23.77 2.85 -26.90
CA SER A 363 25.24 2.86 -26.79
C SER A 363 25.76 2.57 -25.37
N ILE A 364 24.88 2.52 -24.37
CA ILE A 364 25.22 2.18 -22.98
C ILE A 364 24.65 0.79 -22.66
N PRO A 365 25.50 -0.23 -22.40
CA PRO A 365 25.07 -1.61 -22.16
C PRO A 365 24.06 -1.77 -21.02
N LEU A 366 24.40 -1.29 -19.82
CA LEU A 366 23.58 -1.46 -18.62
C LEU A 366 23.01 -0.11 -18.16
N ARG A 367 21.71 -0.08 -17.88
CA ARG A 367 20.98 1.10 -17.40
C ARG A 367 20.07 0.66 -16.25
N ILE A 368 20.14 1.33 -15.10
CA ILE A 368 19.35 0.98 -13.90
C ILE A 368 18.76 2.22 -13.26
N GLY A 369 17.46 2.43 -13.49
CA GLY A 369 16.68 3.47 -12.84
C GLY A 369 16.39 3.19 -11.37
N GLY A 370 16.37 4.24 -10.55
CA GLY A 370 15.90 4.21 -9.16
C GLY A 370 14.81 5.23 -8.88
N TRP A 371 13.92 4.93 -7.93
CA TRP A 371 12.92 5.88 -7.46
C TRP A 371 12.40 5.58 -6.04
N GLY A 372 11.38 6.33 -5.64
CA GLY A 372 10.80 6.37 -4.31
C GLY A 372 10.89 7.78 -3.70
N THR A 373 10.35 7.96 -2.50
CA THR A 373 10.28 9.30 -1.88
C THR A 373 11.58 9.68 -1.18
N ARG A 374 12.10 8.80 -0.30
CA ARG A 374 13.33 9.02 0.48
C ARG A 374 14.41 8.01 0.10
N GLY A 375 15.68 8.35 0.29
CA GLY A 375 16.81 7.44 0.05
C GLY A 375 17.34 7.40 -1.40
N LYS A 376 16.55 7.81 -2.41
CA LYS A 376 16.92 7.87 -3.85
C LYS A 376 18.42 8.06 -4.12
N SER A 377 18.93 9.24 -3.78
CA SER A 377 20.30 9.67 -4.11
C SER A 377 21.40 8.95 -3.31
N GLY A 378 21.05 8.30 -2.20
CA GLY A 378 21.92 7.37 -1.47
C GLY A 378 21.99 6.02 -2.19
N THR A 379 20.82 5.44 -2.52
CA THR A 379 20.72 4.22 -3.33
C THR A 379 21.44 4.32 -4.68
N GLU A 380 21.37 5.46 -5.38
CA GLU A 380 22.17 5.67 -6.60
C GLU A 380 23.69 5.70 -6.33
N ARG A 381 24.15 6.28 -5.21
CA ARG A 381 25.57 6.28 -4.82
C ARG A 381 26.06 4.90 -4.36
N LEU A 382 25.22 4.13 -3.67
CA LEU A 382 25.48 2.73 -3.32
C LEU A 382 25.65 1.87 -4.58
N LYS A 383 24.73 2.00 -5.55
CA LYS A 383 24.89 1.35 -6.88
C LYS A 383 26.15 1.83 -7.61
N ALA A 384 26.49 3.11 -7.53
CA ALA A 384 27.71 3.64 -8.15
C ALA A 384 28.99 3.03 -7.55
N GLY A 385 29.06 2.93 -6.22
CA GLY A 385 30.17 2.26 -5.52
C GLY A 385 30.30 0.79 -5.90
N LEU A 386 29.19 0.06 -6.02
CA LEU A 386 29.15 -1.32 -6.50
C LEU A 386 29.76 -1.45 -7.90
N PHE A 387 29.23 -0.74 -8.90
CA PHE A 387 29.71 -0.88 -10.29
C PHE A 387 31.12 -0.33 -10.49
N GLN A 388 31.52 0.71 -9.74
CA GLN A 388 32.90 1.20 -9.74
C GLN A 388 33.88 0.19 -9.15
N GLY A 389 33.50 -0.48 -8.05
CA GLY A 389 34.29 -1.55 -7.41
C GLY A 389 34.43 -2.79 -8.28
N LEU A 390 33.40 -3.11 -9.09
CA LEU A 390 33.44 -4.16 -10.12
C LEU A 390 34.22 -3.77 -11.38
N GLY A 391 34.76 -2.54 -11.45
CA GLY A 391 35.61 -2.10 -12.55
C GLY A 391 34.86 -1.56 -13.78
N TYR A 392 33.61 -1.13 -13.66
CA TYR A 392 32.86 -0.50 -14.74
C TYR A 392 32.92 1.04 -14.73
N ASN A 393 33.11 1.64 -15.91
CA ASN A 393 32.91 3.07 -16.12
C ASN A 393 31.44 3.44 -15.91
N THR A 394 31.15 4.12 -14.80
CA THR A 394 29.78 4.34 -14.33
C THR A 394 29.44 5.83 -14.30
N VAL A 395 28.32 6.20 -14.91
CA VAL A 395 27.75 7.55 -14.87
C VAL A 395 26.45 7.53 -14.08
N VAL A 396 26.27 8.51 -13.19
CA VAL A 396 25.12 8.62 -12.29
C VAL A 396 24.45 9.97 -12.45
N LYS A 397 23.12 9.99 -12.41
CA LYS A 397 22.32 11.19 -12.18
C LYS A 397 21.60 11.11 -10.84
N THR A 398 21.84 12.08 -9.95
CA THR A 398 21.06 12.26 -8.71
C THR A 398 20.37 13.63 -8.66
N THR A 399 19.26 13.73 -7.92
CA THR A 399 18.38 14.91 -7.85
C THR A 399 17.86 15.14 -6.43
N GLY A 400 18.73 14.97 -5.44
CA GLY A 400 18.43 15.14 -4.00
C GLY A 400 18.34 16.62 -3.60
N CYS A 401 19.03 17.01 -2.51
CA CYS A 401 19.13 18.43 -2.13
C CYS A 401 19.72 19.29 -3.25
N GLU A 402 20.66 18.72 -4.01
CA GLU A 402 21.24 19.31 -5.21
C GLU A 402 21.26 18.27 -6.35
N ALA A 403 21.25 18.76 -7.58
CA ALA A 403 21.31 17.90 -8.76
C ALA A 403 22.77 17.61 -9.13
N MET A 404 23.19 16.34 -9.06
CA MET A 404 24.57 15.95 -9.29
C MET A 404 24.69 14.97 -10.46
N PHE A 405 25.63 15.27 -11.35
CA PHE A 405 26.22 14.32 -12.29
C PHE A 405 27.44 13.68 -11.60
N ILE A 406 27.48 12.35 -11.48
CA ILE A 406 28.62 11.64 -10.90
C ILE A 406 29.30 10.81 -11.99
N HIS A 407 30.62 10.93 -12.10
CA HIS A 407 31.45 10.10 -12.96
C HIS A 407 32.36 9.22 -12.08
N ALA A 408 32.00 7.95 -11.98
CA ALA A 408 32.68 6.94 -11.17
C ALA A 408 33.50 6.02 -12.09
N VAL A 409 34.74 6.45 -12.35
CA VAL A 409 35.72 5.72 -13.16
C VAL A 409 36.45 4.69 -12.29
N PRO A 410 36.69 3.45 -12.76
CA PRO A 410 37.44 2.45 -12.01
C PRO A 410 38.80 2.96 -11.50
N TRP A 411 39.16 2.53 -10.29
CA TRP A 411 40.46 2.83 -9.63
C TRP A 411 40.73 4.33 -9.37
N GLN A 412 39.73 5.19 -9.50
CA GLN A 412 39.82 6.63 -9.23
C GLN A 412 38.78 7.05 -8.19
N LYS A 413 38.97 8.22 -7.56
CA LYS A 413 37.90 8.83 -6.75
C LYS A 413 36.76 9.25 -7.68
N ALA A 414 35.52 8.87 -7.35
CA ALA A 414 34.35 9.33 -8.10
C ALA A 414 34.22 10.86 -8.02
N ASN A 415 33.94 11.49 -9.17
CA ASN A 415 33.80 12.95 -9.27
C ASN A 415 32.32 13.32 -9.32
N GLU A 416 31.84 14.04 -8.30
CA GLU A 416 30.51 14.66 -8.31
C GLU A 416 30.57 16.09 -8.84
N ILE A 417 29.70 16.43 -9.78
CA ILE A 417 29.65 17.73 -10.47
C ILE A 417 28.21 18.24 -10.42
N PHE A 418 28.01 19.51 -10.05
CA PHE A 418 26.68 20.14 -10.08
C PHE A 418 26.12 20.18 -11.50
N LEU A 419 24.86 19.74 -11.64
CA LEU A 419 24.10 19.84 -12.87
C LEU A 419 23.43 21.21 -12.92
N PHE A 420 23.95 22.11 -13.77
CA PHE A 420 23.42 23.45 -13.94
C PHE A 420 21.96 23.47 -14.44
N ARG A 421 21.06 24.08 -13.65
CA ARG A 421 19.64 24.25 -13.96
C ARG A 421 19.32 25.73 -14.19
N PRO A 422 18.89 26.15 -15.39
CA PRO A 422 18.44 27.52 -15.62
C PRO A 422 17.26 27.88 -14.71
N TYR A 423 17.42 28.91 -13.87
CA TYR A 423 16.45 29.34 -12.85
C TYR A 423 16.06 28.22 -11.86
N ASP A 424 16.98 27.29 -11.59
CA ASP A 424 16.85 26.14 -10.69
C ASP A 424 15.69 25.18 -11.03
N LYS A 425 15.14 25.30 -12.23
CA LYS A 425 13.97 24.53 -12.68
C LYS A 425 14.39 23.20 -13.33
N PRO A 426 13.95 22.05 -12.80
CA PRO A 426 14.16 20.77 -13.46
C PRO A 426 13.36 20.70 -14.76
N THR A 427 13.89 20.02 -15.76
CA THR A 427 13.18 19.73 -17.01
C THR A 427 13.39 18.28 -17.41
N ILE A 428 12.46 17.67 -18.14
CA ILE A 428 12.67 16.30 -18.66
C ILE A 428 13.92 16.22 -19.56
N TRP A 429 14.27 17.31 -20.26
CA TRP A 429 15.43 17.39 -21.15
C TRP A 429 16.77 17.14 -20.47
N GLU A 430 16.85 17.44 -19.17
CA GLU A 430 17.97 17.08 -18.30
C GLU A 430 18.35 15.60 -18.44
N GLN A 431 17.36 14.69 -18.53
CA GLN A 431 17.60 13.26 -18.66
C GLN A 431 18.25 12.91 -20.00
N ARG A 432 17.77 13.51 -21.11
CA ARG A 432 18.34 13.34 -22.45
C ARG A 432 19.79 13.80 -22.49
N ASP A 433 20.07 14.95 -21.90
CA ASP A 433 21.37 15.58 -22.02
C ASP A 433 22.43 14.89 -21.14
N VAL A 434 22.06 14.45 -19.94
CA VAL A 434 22.91 13.58 -19.10
C VAL A 434 23.14 12.21 -19.76
N LEU A 435 22.13 11.60 -20.39
CA LEU A 435 22.28 10.35 -21.13
C LEU A 435 23.28 10.49 -22.29
N ARG A 436 23.23 11.61 -23.02
CA ARG A 436 24.19 11.93 -24.10
C ARG A 436 25.59 12.21 -23.58
N THR A 437 25.73 12.83 -22.40
CA THR A 437 27.02 12.95 -21.73
C THR A 437 27.57 11.57 -21.34
N GLY A 438 26.73 10.66 -20.84
CA GLY A 438 27.11 9.27 -20.57
C GLY A 438 27.60 8.52 -21.82
N GLN A 439 26.90 8.66 -22.95
CA GLN A 439 27.33 8.17 -24.26
C GLN A 439 28.71 8.75 -24.66
N ALA A 440 28.89 10.08 -24.55
CA ALA A 440 30.15 10.74 -24.92
C ALA A 440 31.33 10.30 -24.03
N MET A 441 31.07 10.04 -22.75
CA MET A 441 32.04 9.49 -21.79
C MET A 441 32.24 7.97 -21.91
N LYS A 442 31.54 7.30 -22.82
CA LYS A 442 31.56 5.83 -23.01
C LYS A 442 31.26 5.08 -21.71
N ALA A 443 30.20 5.50 -21.01
CA ALA A 443 29.70 4.81 -19.82
C ALA A 443 29.30 3.37 -20.17
N GLN A 444 29.70 2.42 -19.34
CA GLN A 444 29.27 1.01 -19.42
C GLN A 444 27.99 0.79 -18.62
N VAL A 445 27.86 1.52 -17.51
CA VAL A 445 26.70 1.54 -16.63
C VAL A 445 26.18 2.97 -16.49
N PHE A 446 24.87 3.16 -16.65
CA PHE A 446 24.18 4.42 -16.43
C PHE A 446 23.11 4.27 -15.34
N LEU A 447 23.30 4.99 -14.25
CA LEU A 447 22.45 5.02 -13.08
C LEU A 447 21.70 6.35 -13.03
N TRP A 448 20.43 6.34 -12.65
CA TRP A 448 19.66 7.58 -12.56
C TRP A 448 18.49 7.43 -11.60
N GLU A 449 18.26 8.44 -10.77
CA GLU A 449 16.99 8.56 -10.05
C GLU A 449 15.93 9.28 -10.89
N CYS A 450 14.67 8.83 -10.77
CA CYS A 450 13.52 9.51 -11.33
C CYS A 450 13.13 10.72 -10.46
N MET A 451 12.87 11.85 -11.12
CA MET A 451 12.41 13.10 -10.53
C MET A 451 11.03 13.54 -11.08
N ALA A 452 10.42 12.73 -11.95
CA ALA A 452 9.15 13.08 -12.59
C ALA A 452 7.98 12.87 -11.63
N LEU A 453 7.33 13.94 -11.19
CA LEU A 453 6.18 13.86 -10.28
C LEU A 453 4.85 13.52 -10.99
N ARG A 454 4.76 13.71 -12.32
CA ARG A 454 3.52 13.51 -13.09
C ARG A 454 3.52 12.18 -13.83
N PRO A 455 2.45 11.35 -13.75
CA PRO A 455 2.32 10.06 -14.44
C PRO A 455 2.85 10.02 -15.88
N ASN A 456 2.44 10.98 -16.71
CA ASN A 456 2.82 11.02 -18.12
C ASN A 456 4.32 11.27 -18.34
N PHE A 457 4.99 11.98 -17.43
CA PHE A 457 6.44 12.18 -17.48
C PHE A 457 7.21 10.99 -16.91
N VAL A 458 6.66 10.30 -15.92
CA VAL A 458 7.22 9.03 -15.40
C VAL A 458 7.24 7.99 -16.51
N ALA A 459 6.10 7.76 -17.16
CA ALA A 459 5.98 6.83 -18.28
C ALA A 459 6.87 7.22 -19.47
N LEU A 460 6.99 8.52 -19.76
CA LEU A 460 7.89 9.02 -20.82
C LEU A 460 9.35 8.75 -20.52
N LEU A 461 9.83 9.03 -19.30
CA LEU A 461 11.23 8.79 -18.94
C LEU A 461 11.52 7.28 -18.83
N GLY A 462 10.69 6.54 -18.09
CA GLY A 462 10.86 5.10 -17.85
C GLY A 462 10.68 4.24 -19.10
N HIS A 463 9.52 4.32 -19.76
CA HIS A 463 9.20 3.45 -20.91
C HIS A 463 9.49 4.10 -22.27
N GLY A 464 9.49 5.42 -22.35
CA GLY A 464 9.75 6.14 -23.61
C GLY A 464 11.24 6.33 -23.91
N TRP A 465 12.03 6.70 -22.90
CA TRP A 465 13.41 7.19 -23.11
C TRP A 465 14.49 6.25 -22.59
N MET A 466 14.35 5.70 -21.38
CA MET A 466 15.40 4.92 -20.73
C MET A 466 15.26 3.41 -20.95
N GLN A 467 14.03 2.88 -20.83
CA GLN A 467 13.71 1.46 -21.02
C GLN A 467 14.70 0.54 -20.29
N ASP A 468 14.78 0.73 -18.97
CA ASP A 468 15.66 -0.03 -18.11
C ASP A 468 15.07 -1.43 -17.86
N GLU A 469 15.90 -2.47 -18.04
CA GLU A 469 15.50 -3.85 -17.78
C GLU A 469 15.50 -4.20 -16.30
N ILE A 470 16.22 -3.40 -15.50
CA ILE A 470 16.32 -3.48 -14.05
C ILE A 470 15.98 -2.12 -13.45
N THR A 471 15.09 -2.10 -12.46
CA THR A 471 14.69 -0.88 -11.74
C THR A 471 14.66 -1.09 -10.23
N THR A 472 14.79 -0.01 -9.46
CA THR A 472 14.89 -0.04 -7.98
C THR A 472 13.90 0.94 -7.35
N LEU A 473 13.11 0.49 -6.37
CA LEU A 473 12.10 1.30 -5.65
C LEU A 473 12.38 1.27 -4.14
N THR A 474 12.70 2.41 -3.56
CA THR A 474 13.10 2.51 -2.14
C THR A 474 11.91 2.50 -1.17
N ASN A 475 10.94 3.38 -1.40
CA ASN A 475 9.73 3.55 -0.57
C ASN A 475 8.70 4.45 -1.26
N ALA A 476 7.44 4.36 -0.83
CA ALA A 476 6.29 5.09 -1.35
C ALA A 476 5.49 5.79 -0.23
N TYR A 477 6.18 6.54 0.64
CA TYR A 477 5.53 7.40 1.63
C TYR A 477 4.77 8.56 0.95
N PRO A 478 3.81 9.21 1.62
CA PRO A 478 3.22 10.45 1.10
C PRO A 478 4.27 11.55 0.98
N ASP A 479 4.45 12.04 -0.25
CA ASP A 479 5.34 13.12 -0.65
C ASP A 479 4.83 13.70 -1.98
N HIS A 480 5.00 15.02 -2.21
CA HIS A 480 4.48 15.74 -3.39
C HIS A 480 3.01 15.39 -3.75
N GLU A 481 2.15 15.23 -2.74
CA GLU A 481 0.73 14.84 -2.90
C GLU A 481 -0.07 15.82 -3.78
N ASP A 482 0.39 17.07 -3.86
CA ASP A 482 -0.15 18.15 -4.70
C ASP A 482 -0.04 17.86 -6.21
N VAL A 483 0.93 17.03 -6.61
CA VAL A 483 1.18 16.63 -8.00
C VAL A 483 1.01 15.11 -8.23
N MET A 484 1.32 14.27 -7.24
CA MET A 484 1.28 12.81 -7.35
C MET A 484 -0.08 12.19 -6.98
N GLY A 485 -1.02 12.91 -6.36
CA GLY A 485 -2.24 12.25 -5.91
C GLY A 485 -3.30 13.16 -5.28
N PRO A 486 -3.89 12.66 -4.19
CA PRO A 486 -3.90 13.47 -2.99
C PRO A 486 -3.58 12.67 -1.71
N ASN A 487 -3.17 11.41 -1.79
CA ASN A 487 -2.86 10.54 -0.64
C ASN A 487 -1.71 9.56 -0.98
N GLY A 488 -1.17 8.86 0.02
CA GLY A 488 -0.08 7.90 -0.13
C GLY A 488 -0.36 6.72 -1.06
N GLU A 489 -1.60 6.24 -1.14
CA GLU A 489 -1.98 5.17 -2.05
C GLU A 489 -1.85 5.61 -3.53
N GLU A 490 -2.28 6.82 -3.86
CA GLU A 490 -2.09 7.39 -5.21
C GLU A 490 -0.61 7.71 -5.48
N VAL A 491 0.15 8.21 -4.49
CA VAL A 491 1.62 8.37 -4.60
C VAL A 491 2.30 7.04 -4.94
N ALA A 492 1.91 5.94 -4.30
CA ALA A 492 2.42 4.61 -4.63
C ALA A 492 2.02 4.13 -6.03
N ARG A 493 0.80 4.44 -6.49
CA ARG A 493 0.38 4.18 -7.88
C ARG A 493 1.26 4.95 -8.86
N VAL A 494 1.55 6.23 -8.60
CA VAL A 494 2.48 7.03 -9.41
C VAL A 494 3.88 6.42 -9.42
N ILE A 495 4.39 6.02 -8.25
CA ILE A 495 5.69 5.35 -8.12
C ILE A 495 5.75 4.04 -8.92
N SER A 496 4.67 3.27 -8.96
CA SER A 496 4.60 2.02 -9.73
C SER A 496 4.67 2.18 -11.25
N ILE A 497 4.38 3.38 -11.79
CA ILE A 497 4.51 3.65 -13.24
C ILE A 497 5.98 3.57 -13.69
N PHE A 498 6.96 3.64 -12.78
CA PHE A 498 8.37 3.53 -13.13
C PHE A 498 8.86 2.08 -13.33
N MET A 499 8.04 1.08 -13.00
CA MET A 499 8.45 -0.32 -13.01
C MET A 499 8.82 -0.79 -14.43
N SER A 500 9.89 -1.58 -14.52
CA SER A 500 10.43 -2.07 -15.81
C SER A 500 9.46 -3.05 -16.47
N HIS A 501 8.80 -2.65 -17.55
CA HIS A 501 7.86 -3.49 -18.31
C HIS A 501 8.57 -4.72 -18.87
N GLY A 502 8.13 -5.93 -18.49
CA GLY A 502 8.80 -7.20 -18.81
C GLY A 502 10.16 -7.44 -18.11
N GLY A 503 10.72 -6.42 -17.45
CA GLY A 503 11.99 -6.45 -16.72
C GLY A 503 11.86 -6.94 -15.27
N THR A 504 12.83 -6.58 -14.45
CA THR A 504 12.90 -6.89 -13.01
C THR A 504 12.91 -5.61 -12.18
N THR A 505 11.96 -5.42 -11.25
CA THR A 505 11.99 -4.30 -10.29
C THR A 505 12.27 -4.83 -8.90
N PHE A 506 13.24 -4.25 -8.20
CA PHE A 506 13.52 -4.52 -6.79
C PHE A 506 12.83 -3.48 -5.91
N THR A 507 12.28 -3.88 -4.75
CA THR A 507 11.69 -2.93 -3.80
C THR A 507 11.92 -3.29 -2.33
N THR A 508 12.08 -2.25 -1.50
CA THR A 508 12.03 -2.32 -0.02
C THR A 508 10.83 -1.57 0.57
N GLU A 509 9.85 -1.19 -0.26
CA GLU A 509 8.55 -0.70 0.18
C GLU A 509 7.72 -1.84 0.82
N VAL A 510 7.00 -1.53 1.90
CA VAL A 510 6.33 -2.52 2.76
C VAL A 510 4.82 -2.25 2.89
N GLU A 511 4.45 -0.99 3.09
CA GLU A 511 3.06 -0.59 3.33
C GLU A 511 2.23 -0.65 2.05
N MET A 512 2.75 -0.03 0.99
CA MET A 512 2.07 0.05 -0.31
C MET A 512 2.48 -1.08 -1.26
N LEU A 513 3.15 -2.11 -0.73
CA LEU A 513 3.58 -3.29 -1.49
C LEU A 513 2.44 -4.01 -2.27
N PRO A 514 1.19 -4.12 -1.77
CA PRO A 514 0.07 -4.66 -2.57
C PRO A 514 -0.22 -3.86 -3.85
N VAL A 515 0.01 -2.54 -3.84
CA VAL A 515 -0.16 -1.68 -5.03
C VAL A 515 0.96 -1.93 -6.03
N LEU A 516 2.21 -2.07 -5.55
CA LEU A 516 3.35 -2.41 -6.41
C LEU A 516 3.21 -3.82 -7.03
N ARG A 517 2.66 -4.78 -6.29
CA ARG A 517 2.32 -6.12 -6.81
C ARG A 517 1.31 -6.05 -7.94
N GLU A 518 0.16 -5.40 -7.73
CA GLU A 518 -0.88 -5.28 -8.77
C GLU A 518 -0.33 -4.58 -10.02
N ALA A 519 0.45 -3.51 -9.85
CA ALA A 519 1.15 -2.85 -10.94
C ALA A 519 2.11 -3.79 -11.69
N ALA A 520 2.93 -4.57 -10.98
CA ALA A 520 3.86 -5.53 -11.57
C ALA A 520 3.17 -6.57 -12.47
N VAL A 521 2.04 -7.13 -12.03
CA VAL A 521 1.27 -8.10 -12.83
C VAL A 521 0.51 -7.43 -13.99
N ASN A 522 0.34 -6.11 -13.98
CA ASN A 522 -0.19 -5.32 -15.10
C ASN A 522 0.90 -4.94 -16.12
N SER A 523 2.11 -4.57 -15.68
CA SER A 523 3.29 -4.27 -16.51
C SER A 523 4.10 -5.49 -16.97
N LYS A 524 3.73 -6.69 -16.48
CA LYS A 524 4.48 -7.96 -16.65
C LYS A 524 5.90 -7.92 -16.06
N THR A 525 6.10 -7.11 -15.03
CA THR A 525 7.37 -6.96 -14.32
C THR A 525 7.57 -8.10 -13.33
N ARG A 526 8.80 -8.62 -13.23
CA ARG A 526 9.22 -9.49 -12.12
C ARG A 526 9.54 -8.61 -10.91
N LEU A 527 8.59 -8.47 -9.99
CA LEU A 527 8.82 -7.79 -8.72
C LEU A 527 9.70 -8.68 -7.81
N ARG A 528 10.77 -8.09 -7.28
CA ARG A 528 11.69 -8.67 -6.30
C ARG A 528 11.53 -7.89 -5.00
N GLU A 529 10.71 -8.44 -4.12
CA GLU A 529 10.41 -7.90 -2.80
C GLU A 529 11.56 -8.26 -1.88
N VAL A 530 12.27 -7.27 -1.35
CA VAL A 530 13.40 -7.48 -0.44
C VAL A 530 12.85 -7.46 0.99
N PRO A 531 12.90 -8.58 1.75
CA PRO A 531 12.37 -8.63 3.11
C PRO A 531 13.00 -7.57 4.02
N VAL A 532 12.21 -7.03 4.94
CA VAL A 532 12.68 -6.05 5.93
C VAL A 532 13.88 -6.58 6.73
N THR A 533 13.83 -7.87 7.05
CA THR A 533 14.86 -8.64 7.75
C THR A 533 16.22 -8.61 7.04
N GLU A 534 16.28 -8.44 5.71
CA GLU A 534 17.55 -8.31 4.98
C GLU A 534 18.30 -7.02 5.34
N GLY A 535 17.56 -5.98 5.74
CA GLY A 535 18.14 -4.75 6.31
C GLY A 535 18.47 -4.90 7.79
N ASP A 536 17.59 -5.57 8.56
CA ASP A 536 17.77 -5.75 10.01
C ASP A 536 18.93 -6.71 10.36
N LEU A 537 19.39 -7.53 9.40
CA LEU A 537 20.57 -8.39 9.51
C LEU A 537 21.90 -7.65 9.23
N ILE A 538 21.88 -6.39 8.79
CA ILE A 538 23.10 -5.62 8.53
C ILE A 538 23.65 -5.07 9.86
N THR A 539 24.87 -5.47 10.22
CA THR A 539 25.49 -5.12 11.50
C THR A 539 26.05 -3.71 11.54
N ASP A 540 26.08 -3.12 12.74
CA ASP A 540 26.66 -1.81 13.05
C ASP A 540 28.07 -1.60 12.47
N ASP A 541 28.93 -2.63 12.44
CA ASP A 541 30.31 -2.53 11.94
C ASP A 541 30.39 -2.48 10.40
N ILE A 542 29.33 -2.90 9.70
CA ILE A 542 29.15 -2.71 8.26
C ILE A 542 28.60 -1.31 8.01
N LEU A 543 27.57 -0.88 8.77
CA LEU A 543 26.98 0.46 8.65
C LEU A 543 28.03 1.57 8.84
N ARG A 544 28.93 1.42 9.83
CA ARG A 544 30.04 2.36 10.10
C ARG A 544 31.13 2.41 9.02
N ARG A 545 31.06 1.61 7.95
CA ARG A 545 31.98 1.70 6.79
C ARG A 545 31.51 2.70 5.74
N PHE A 546 30.23 3.08 5.76
CA PHE A 546 29.71 4.10 4.87
C PHE A 546 30.10 5.50 5.36
N PRO A 547 30.43 6.45 4.46
CA PRO A 547 30.82 7.81 4.85
C PRO A 547 29.64 8.68 5.30
N TYR A 548 28.41 8.15 5.21
CA TYR A 548 27.14 8.79 5.57
C TYR A 548 26.22 7.75 6.22
N ASP A 549 25.25 8.21 7.01
CA ASP A 549 24.24 7.35 7.65
C ASP A 549 23.24 6.78 6.62
N GLU A 550 23.65 5.74 5.89
CA GLU A 550 22.80 5.03 4.93
C GLU A 550 21.79 4.12 5.63
N HIS A 551 20.54 4.16 5.16
CA HIS A 551 19.47 3.36 5.75
C HIS A 551 19.67 1.87 5.39
N PRO A 552 19.61 0.91 6.35
CA PRO A 552 19.91 -0.50 6.07
C PRO A 552 19.10 -1.11 4.92
N ARG A 553 17.83 -0.72 4.76
CA ARG A 553 17.00 -1.15 3.61
C ARG A 553 17.50 -0.63 2.24
N ASN A 554 18.19 0.51 2.17
CA ASN A 554 18.80 0.97 0.92
C ASN A 554 19.98 0.05 0.55
N ILE A 555 20.74 -0.40 1.55
CA ILE A 555 21.88 -1.29 1.37
C ILE A 555 21.40 -2.69 0.96
N SER A 556 20.40 -3.26 1.63
CA SER A 556 19.84 -4.57 1.25
C SER A 556 19.17 -4.54 -0.14
N LEU A 557 18.51 -3.43 -0.51
CA LEU A 557 17.97 -3.22 -1.86
C LEU A 557 19.05 -3.31 -2.96
N VAL A 558 20.25 -2.78 -2.70
CA VAL A 558 21.38 -2.84 -3.64
C VAL A 558 22.08 -4.21 -3.58
N ALA A 559 22.19 -4.82 -2.40
CA ALA A 559 22.76 -6.17 -2.23
C ALA A 559 21.94 -7.22 -2.98
N THR A 560 20.62 -7.29 -2.80
CA THR A 560 19.77 -8.26 -3.53
C THR A 560 19.69 -7.98 -5.04
N MET A 561 19.93 -6.73 -5.46
CA MET A 561 20.13 -6.41 -6.89
C MET A 561 21.49 -6.93 -7.40
N ALA A 562 22.55 -6.90 -6.58
CA ALA A 562 23.86 -7.44 -6.90
C ALA A 562 23.85 -8.98 -6.97
N GLU A 563 23.21 -9.64 -6.00
CA GLU A 563 22.95 -11.09 -6.00
C GLU A 563 22.28 -11.56 -7.30
N PHE A 564 21.25 -10.82 -7.76
CA PHE A 564 20.57 -11.10 -9.03
C PHE A 564 21.45 -10.92 -10.27
N LEU A 565 22.46 -10.04 -10.21
CA LEU A 565 23.46 -9.84 -11.25
C LEU A 565 24.62 -10.87 -11.17
N GLY A 566 24.58 -11.81 -10.22
CA GLY A 566 25.59 -12.86 -10.05
C GLY A 566 26.83 -12.41 -9.25
N ILE A 567 26.69 -11.36 -8.45
CA ILE A 567 27.74 -10.84 -7.55
C ILE A 567 27.48 -11.42 -6.15
N ASP A 568 28.54 -11.88 -5.47
CA ASP A 568 28.45 -12.37 -4.09
C ASP A 568 28.26 -11.19 -3.10
N ARG A 569 27.68 -11.46 -1.92
CA ARG A 569 27.03 -10.45 -1.06
C ARG A 569 27.99 -9.69 -0.12
#